data_AF-A0A238BJT4-F1
#
_entry.id   AF-A0A238BJT4-F1
#
_cell.length_a   1.000
_cell.length_b   1.000
_cell.length_c   1.000
_cell.angle_alpha   90.00
_cell.angle_beta   90.00
_cell.angle_gamma   90.00
#
_symmetry.space_group_name_H-M   'P 1'
#
loop_
_entity.id
_entity.type
_entity.pdbx_description
1 polymer ?
#
loop_
_entity_poly.entity_id
_entity_poly.type
_entity_poly.pdbx_seq_one_letter_code
_entity_poly.pdbx_strand_id
1 'polypeptide(L)'
;MAHMNGATLAMFSNKMENTMIKIRALISSVVFGTTAPKTIGTDHNKPLSVPAGADSLMDIGAPPFINPSASLIGATSTRDIWHEAYLELFPAKEKHKERENSPTENVQYREPEIDELIEQRTRELEQYIRHKKDRAALEAKAQRMDLQ
;
A
#
# COMPACT_ATOMS: atom_id res chain seq x y z
N MET A 1 -12.00 -7.38 -0.03
CA MET A 1 -11.08 -6.25 0.27
C MET A 1 -11.79 -5.10 0.96
N ALA A 2 -12.87 -4.53 0.40
CA ALA A 2 -13.60 -3.41 1.00
C ALA A 2 -14.09 -3.72 2.43
N HIS A 3 -14.86 -4.81 2.61
CA HIS A 3 -15.33 -5.29 3.91
C HIS A 3 -14.22 -5.40 4.96
N MET A 4 -13.12 -6.09 4.63
CA MET A 4 -11.98 -6.33 5.54
C MET A 4 -11.30 -5.04 6.01
N ASN A 5 -11.43 -3.95 5.26
CA ASN A 5 -10.86 -2.65 5.58
C ASN A 5 -11.91 -1.67 6.14
N GLY A 6 -13.17 -2.10 6.36
CA GLY A 6 -14.26 -1.21 6.73
C GLY A 6 -14.52 -0.10 5.71
N ALA A 7 -14.23 -0.36 4.42
CA ALA A 7 -14.27 0.63 3.37
C ALA A 7 -15.56 0.55 2.54
N THR A 8 -15.96 1.68 1.96
CA THR A 8 -17.04 1.73 0.96
C THR A 8 -16.50 1.36 -0.42
N LEU A 9 -17.20 0.48 -1.14
CA LEU A 9 -16.93 0.18 -2.55
C LEU A 9 -17.89 0.99 -3.42
N ALA A 10 -17.38 1.74 -4.39
CA ALA A 10 -18.19 2.47 -5.35
C ALA A 10 -17.58 2.42 -6.75
N MET A 11 -18.39 2.08 -7.75
CA MET A 11 -17.98 2.15 -9.15
C MET A 11 -18.06 3.60 -9.65
N PHE A 12 -17.04 3.99 -10.41
CA PHE A 12 -16.96 5.26 -11.11
C PHE A 12 -16.91 5.06 -12.63
N SER A 13 -17.55 5.94 -13.38
CA SER A 13 -17.30 6.09 -14.82
C SER A 13 -17.62 7.50 -15.26
N ASN A 14 -16.70 8.13 -15.99
CA ASN A 14 -16.93 9.44 -16.62
C ASN A 14 -17.93 9.38 -17.79
N LYS A 15 -18.28 8.18 -18.25
CA LYS A 15 -19.30 7.96 -19.30
C LYS A 15 -20.71 7.75 -18.72
N MET A 16 -20.84 7.68 -17.39
CA MET A 16 -22.11 7.45 -16.71
C MET A 16 -22.38 8.55 -15.70
N GLU A 17 -23.19 9.54 -16.08
CA GLU A 17 -23.45 10.71 -15.25
C GLU A 17 -23.99 10.36 -13.85
N ASN A 18 -24.82 9.31 -13.75
CA ASN A 18 -25.36 8.81 -12.49
C ASN A 18 -24.28 8.37 -11.48
N THR A 19 -23.19 7.74 -11.93
CA THR A 19 -22.10 7.31 -11.02
C THR A 19 -21.23 8.49 -10.62
N MET A 20 -21.04 9.46 -11.50
CA MET A 20 -20.40 10.75 -11.18
C MET A 20 -21.13 11.50 -10.07
N ILE A 21 -22.46 11.61 -10.15
CA ILE A 21 -23.26 12.27 -9.11
C ILE A 21 -23.10 11.55 -7.76
N LYS A 22 -23.18 10.22 -7.76
CA LYS A 22 -23.02 9.41 -6.54
C LYS A 22 -21.65 9.57 -5.90
N ILE A 23 -20.58 9.59 -6.70
CA ILE A 23 -19.22 9.77 -6.17
C ILE A 23 -18.98 11.18 -5.65
N ARG A 24 -19.49 12.22 -6.31
CA ARG A 24 -19.43 13.58 -5.77
C ARG A 24 -20.14 13.67 -4.42
N ALA A 25 -21.31 13.04 -4.27
CA ALA A 25 -22.02 12.97 -3.01
C ALA A 25 -21.24 12.20 -1.93
N LEU A 26 -20.62 11.07 -2.29
CA LEU A 26 -19.78 10.28 -1.38
C LEU A 26 -18.54 11.05 -0.91
N ILE A 27 -17.83 11.72 -1.82
CA ILE A 27 -16.69 12.56 -1.45
C ILE A 27 -17.16 13.70 -0.55
N SER A 28 -18.29 14.32 -0.88
CA SER A 28 -18.87 15.41 -0.06
C SER A 28 -19.21 14.93 1.35
N SER A 29 -19.72 13.70 1.53
CA SER A 29 -20.00 13.17 2.86
C SER A 29 -18.74 12.97 3.68
N VAL A 30 -17.63 12.60 3.06
CA VAL A 30 -16.33 12.40 3.74
C VAL A 30 -15.68 13.74 4.08
N VAL A 31 -15.67 14.69 3.13
CA VAL A 31 -14.95 15.96 3.27
C VAL A 31 -15.74 16.98 4.09
N PHE A 32 -17.06 17.05 3.89
CA PHE A 32 -17.92 18.09 4.47
C PHE A 32 -18.92 17.54 5.50
N GLY A 33 -18.92 16.24 5.78
CA GLY A 33 -19.85 15.63 6.72
C GLY A 33 -21.31 15.66 6.26
N THR A 34 -21.56 15.83 4.95
CA THR A 34 -22.92 15.73 4.40
C THR A 34 -23.46 14.31 4.51
N THR A 35 -24.75 14.11 4.26
CA THR A 35 -25.36 12.77 4.32
C THR A 35 -24.70 11.82 3.33
N ALA A 36 -24.18 10.69 3.84
CA ALA A 36 -23.55 9.67 3.02
C ALA A 36 -24.59 8.89 2.19
N PRO A 37 -24.30 8.58 0.91
CA PRO A 37 -25.19 7.76 0.10
C PRO A 37 -25.24 6.33 0.65
N LYS A 38 -26.47 5.80 0.83
CA LYS A 38 -26.72 4.45 1.38
C LYS A 38 -27.13 3.43 0.31
N THR A 39 -26.96 3.75 -0.96
CA THR A 39 -27.40 2.89 -2.06
C THR A 39 -26.54 1.63 -2.14
N ILE A 40 -27.18 0.46 -2.05
CA ILE A 40 -26.56 -0.84 -2.23
C ILE A 40 -26.83 -1.32 -3.67
N GLY A 41 -25.78 -1.73 -4.36
CA GLY A 41 -25.80 -2.32 -5.69
C GLY A 41 -24.73 -3.38 -5.78
N THR A 42 -25.16 -4.65 -5.78
CA THR A 42 -24.29 -5.84 -5.78
C THR A 42 -24.39 -6.64 -7.08
N ASP A 43 -25.35 -6.31 -7.95
CA ASP A 43 -25.51 -6.92 -9.27
C ASP A 43 -24.33 -6.53 -10.18
N HIS A 44 -23.60 -7.53 -10.69
CA HIS A 44 -22.43 -7.36 -11.54
C HIS A 44 -22.73 -6.69 -12.89
N ASN A 45 -24.00 -6.69 -13.33
CA ASN A 45 -24.43 -6.02 -14.56
C ASN A 45 -24.74 -4.53 -14.34
N LYS A 46 -24.67 -4.06 -13.09
CA LYS A 46 -24.97 -2.68 -12.70
C LYS A 46 -23.75 -2.07 -12.00
N PRO A 47 -23.66 -0.72 -11.93
CA PRO A 47 -22.61 -0.09 -11.15
C PRO A 47 -22.64 -0.51 -9.69
N LEU A 48 -21.56 -1.14 -9.24
CA LEU A 48 -21.41 -1.60 -7.87
C LEU A 48 -21.36 -0.43 -6.89
N SER A 49 -22.05 -0.57 -5.75
CA SER A 49 -22.10 0.42 -4.68
C SER A 49 -22.38 -0.32 -3.38
N VAL A 50 -21.44 -0.32 -2.44
CA VAL A 50 -21.57 -1.01 -1.15
C VAL A 50 -21.00 -0.09 -0.08
N PRO A 51 -21.86 0.61 0.68
CA PRO A 51 -21.45 1.40 1.83
C PRO A 51 -20.75 0.53 2.88
N ALA A 52 -19.76 1.10 3.58
CA ALA A 52 -19.11 0.43 4.71
C ALA A 52 -20.16 -0.01 5.75
N GLY A 53 -20.11 -1.28 6.15
CA GLY A 53 -21.04 -1.88 7.12
C GLY A 53 -22.39 -2.32 6.53
N ALA A 54 -22.62 -2.13 5.23
CA ALA A 54 -23.77 -2.69 4.53
C ALA A 54 -23.51 -4.09 3.95
N ASP A 55 -22.27 -4.60 4.06
CA ASP A 55 -21.86 -5.92 3.61
C ASP A 55 -21.51 -6.85 4.79
N SER A 56 -21.61 -8.16 4.54
CA SER A 56 -21.13 -9.19 5.45
C SER A 56 -20.34 -10.25 4.68
N LEU A 57 -19.43 -10.96 5.36
CA LEU A 57 -18.70 -12.09 4.74
C LEU A 57 -19.65 -13.20 4.28
N MET A 58 -20.79 -13.37 4.93
CA MET A 58 -21.80 -14.35 4.53
C MET A 58 -22.48 -13.96 3.20
N ASP A 59 -22.82 -12.69 3.03
CA ASP A 59 -23.44 -12.18 1.80
C ASP A 59 -22.47 -12.10 0.62
N ILE A 60 -21.18 -11.83 0.89
CA ILE A 60 -20.11 -11.86 -0.12
C ILE A 60 -19.86 -13.30 -0.59
N GLY A 61 -19.89 -14.25 0.35
CA GLY A 61 -19.72 -15.67 0.08
C GLY A 61 -18.29 -16.11 -0.20
N ALA A 62 -18.18 -17.40 -0.57
CA ALA A 62 -16.94 -18.03 -0.99
C ALA A 62 -16.68 -17.81 -2.50
N PRO A 63 -15.42 -17.79 -2.94
CA PRO A 63 -15.10 -17.70 -4.37
C PRO A 63 -15.67 -18.88 -5.17
N PRO A 64 -16.21 -18.63 -6.39
CA PRO A 64 -17.03 -19.60 -7.14
C PRO A 64 -16.28 -20.81 -7.73
N PHE A 65 -14.95 -20.84 -7.70
CA PHE A 65 -14.14 -21.87 -8.39
C PHE A 65 -13.17 -22.64 -7.49
N ILE A 66 -13.17 -22.38 -6.17
CA ILE A 66 -12.25 -23.08 -5.27
C ILE A 66 -12.79 -24.47 -4.94
N ASN A 67 -11.93 -25.49 -5.09
CA ASN A 67 -12.12 -26.78 -4.41
C ASN A 67 -11.93 -26.56 -2.89
N PRO A 68 -12.99 -26.71 -2.06
CA PRO A 68 -12.92 -26.41 -0.62
C PRO A 68 -11.81 -27.19 0.09
N SER A 69 -11.46 -28.37 -0.41
CA SER A 69 -10.46 -29.24 0.19
C SER A 69 -9.01 -28.75 0.02
N ALA A 70 -8.70 -27.97 -1.02
CA ALA A 70 -7.33 -27.53 -1.31
C ALA A 70 -6.99 -26.19 -0.63
N SER A 71 -7.93 -25.24 -0.56
CA SER A 71 -7.66 -23.90 0.00
C SER A 71 -7.77 -23.82 1.53
N LEU A 72 -8.51 -24.73 2.18
CA LEU A 72 -8.67 -24.73 3.64
C LEU A 72 -7.41 -25.20 4.39
N ILE A 73 -6.48 -25.88 3.71
CA ILE A 73 -5.32 -26.53 4.37
C ILE A 73 -4.27 -25.49 4.84
N GLY A 74 -4.37 -24.22 4.43
CA GLY A 74 -3.47 -23.15 4.88
C GLY A 74 -4.10 -21.77 5.07
N ALA A 75 -5.37 -21.55 4.71
CA ALA A 75 -5.99 -20.24 4.81
C ALA A 75 -6.41 -19.92 6.25
N THR A 76 -5.77 -18.90 6.84
CA THR A 76 -6.09 -18.42 8.20
C THR A 76 -7.23 -17.40 8.22
N SER A 77 -7.55 -16.83 7.06
CA SER A 77 -8.56 -15.79 6.89
C SER A 77 -9.33 -15.95 5.58
N THR A 78 -10.60 -15.52 5.54
CA THR A 78 -11.41 -15.45 4.31
C THR A 78 -10.73 -14.64 3.21
N ARG A 79 -9.89 -13.67 3.59
CA ARG A 79 -9.06 -12.91 2.65
C ARG A 79 -8.06 -13.80 1.92
N ASP A 80 -7.42 -14.73 2.62
CA ASP A 80 -6.40 -15.63 2.06
C ASP A 80 -7.06 -16.57 1.05
N ILE A 81 -8.26 -17.09 1.38
CA ILE A 81 -9.06 -17.93 0.47
C ILE A 81 -9.32 -17.18 -0.85
N TRP A 82 -9.81 -15.94 -0.79
CA TRP A 82 -10.03 -15.13 -1.99
C TRP A 82 -8.74 -14.76 -2.72
N HIS A 83 -7.62 -14.65 -2.02
CA HIS A 83 -6.31 -14.40 -2.64
C HIS A 83 -5.81 -15.60 -3.43
N GLU A 84 -5.91 -16.81 -2.88
CA GLU A 84 -5.53 -18.04 -3.57
C GLU A 84 -6.41 -18.29 -4.81
N ALA A 85 -7.74 -18.10 -4.71
CA ALA A 85 -8.65 -18.13 -5.86
C ALA A 85 -8.20 -17.19 -6.99
N TYR A 86 -7.77 -15.99 -6.63
CA TYR A 86 -7.33 -15.00 -7.58
C TYR A 86 -6.04 -15.45 -8.29
N LEU A 87 -5.08 -16.02 -7.56
CA LEU A 87 -3.83 -16.50 -8.13
C LEU A 87 -4.02 -17.73 -9.04
N GLU A 88 -4.97 -18.61 -8.71
CA GLU A 88 -5.34 -19.75 -9.57
C GLU A 88 -5.92 -19.27 -10.91
N LEU A 89 -6.80 -18.26 -10.90
CA LEU A 89 -7.41 -17.72 -12.11
C LEU A 89 -6.47 -16.78 -12.88
N PHE A 90 -5.63 -16.03 -12.17
CA PHE A 90 -4.69 -15.07 -12.71
C PHE A 90 -3.29 -15.37 -12.16
N PRO A 91 -2.55 -16.32 -12.76
CA PRO A 91 -1.22 -16.67 -12.32
C PRO A 91 -0.34 -15.42 -12.32
N ALA A 92 0.40 -15.22 -11.22
CA ALA A 92 1.35 -14.14 -11.13
C ALA A 92 2.34 -14.30 -12.29
N LYS A 93 2.39 -13.31 -13.20
CA LYS A 93 3.53 -13.19 -14.12
C LYS A 93 4.77 -13.21 -13.24
N GLU A 94 5.73 -14.09 -13.55
CA GLU A 94 7.00 -14.08 -12.84
C GLU A 94 7.46 -12.64 -12.78
N LYS A 95 7.60 -12.11 -11.56
CA LYS A 95 8.32 -10.87 -11.38
C LYS A 95 9.70 -11.21 -11.87
N HIS A 96 10.01 -10.90 -13.12
CA HIS A 96 11.39 -10.74 -13.55
C HIS A 96 11.96 -9.78 -12.51
N LYS A 97 12.64 -10.34 -11.52
CA LYS A 97 13.60 -9.64 -10.69
C LYS A 97 14.78 -9.39 -11.61
N GLU A 98 14.55 -8.67 -12.70
CA GLU A 98 15.54 -7.68 -13.08
C GLU A 98 15.53 -6.73 -11.89
N ARG A 99 16.36 -7.08 -10.90
CA ARG A 99 17.13 -6.03 -10.23
C ARG A 99 17.68 -5.26 -11.41
N GLU A 100 17.08 -4.12 -11.68
CA GLU A 100 17.70 -3.13 -12.53
C GLU A 100 19.05 -2.91 -11.85
N ASN A 101 20.08 -3.57 -12.39
CA ASN A 101 21.41 -3.55 -11.80
C ASN A 101 21.73 -2.08 -11.67
N SER A 102 22.08 -1.65 -10.46
CA SER A 102 22.37 -0.23 -10.27
C SER A 102 23.44 0.15 -11.30
N PRO A 103 23.31 1.25 -12.06
CA PRO A 103 24.30 1.59 -13.07
C PRO A 103 25.72 1.66 -12.51
N THR A 104 25.83 1.91 -11.20
CA THR A 104 27.05 1.88 -10.37
C THR A 104 27.70 0.50 -10.18
N GLU A 105 26.96 -0.60 -10.37
CA GLU A 105 27.49 -1.98 -10.30
C GLU A 105 28.00 -2.48 -11.66
N ASN A 106 27.73 -1.76 -12.75
CA ASN A 106 28.12 -2.19 -14.08
C ASN A 106 29.57 -1.77 -14.38
N VAL A 107 30.42 -2.76 -14.66
CA VAL A 107 31.85 -2.60 -14.95
C VAL A 107 32.11 -1.62 -16.11
N GLN A 108 31.16 -1.50 -17.04
CA GLN A 108 31.28 -0.60 -18.19
C GLN A 108 31.25 0.89 -17.81
N TYR A 109 30.69 1.25 -16.64
CA TYR A 109 30.57 2.63 -16.17
C TYR A 109 31.53 2.96 -15.01
N ARG A 110 32.55 2.13 -14.76
CA ARG A 110 33.57 2.44 -13.74
C ARG A 110 34.44 3.60 -14.19
N GLU A 111 34.48 4.63 -13.38
CA GLU A 111 35.31 5.82 -13.57
C GLU A 111 36.15 6.03 -12.30
N PRO A 112 37.41 5.52 -12.27
CA PRO A 112 38.20 5.45 -11.03
C PRO A 112 38.30 6.77 -10.27
N GLU A 113 38.43 7.89 -11.00
CA GLU A 113 38.51 9.23 -10.41
C GLU A 113 37.19 9.68 -9.78
N ILE A 114 36.06 9.34 -10.39
CA ILE A 114 34.72 9.66 -9.89
C ILE A 114 34.37 8.76 -8.69
N ASP A 115 34.71 7.48 -8.79
CA ASP A 115 34.50 6.49 -7.73
C ASP A 115 35.27 6.87 -6.46
N GLU A 116 36.55 7.27 -6.61
CA GLU A 116 37.40 7.73 -5.50
C GLU A 116 36.85 9.02 -4.86
N LEU A 117 36.37 9.97 -5.68
CA LEU A 117 35.78 11.22 -5.19
C LEU A 117 34.48 10.97 -4.39
N ILE A 118 33.64 10.04 -4.85
CA ILE A 118 32.42 9.63 -4.15
C ILE A 118 32.79 8.97 -2.81
N GLU A 119 33.77 8.07 -2.82
CA GLU A 119 34.23 7.40 -1.60
C GLU A 119 34.79 8.41 -0.59
N GLN A 120 35.60 9.37 -1.04
CA GLN A 120 36.13 10.44 -0.21
C GLN A 120 35.00 11.28 0.41
N ARG A 121 34.06 11.78 -0.39
CA ARG A 121 32.93 12.58 0.11
C ARG A 121 32.06 11.80 1.09
N THR A 122 31.88 10.51 0.87
CA THR A 122 31.11 9.64 1.75
C THR A 122 31.81 9.51 3.11
N ARG A 123 33.12 9.24 3.13
CA ARG A 123 33.91 9.19 4.36
C ARG A 123 33.89 10.51 5.14
N GLU A 124 34.05 11.63 4.45
CA GLU A 124 34.00 12.96 5.07
C GLU A 124 32.62 13.25 5.69
N LEU A 125 31.55 12.87 4.99
CA LEU A 125 30.17 13.05 5.47
C LEU A 125 29.90 12.21 6.72
N GLU A 126 30.35 10.97 6.76
CA GLU A 126 30.19 10.08 7.92
C GLU A 126 30.92 10.62 9.14
N GLN A 127 32.16 11.10 8.97
CA GLN A 127 32.92 11.75 10.03
C GLN A 127 32.18 12.99 10.54
N TYR A 128 31.70 13.84 9.64
CA TYR A 128 30.94 15.04 10.03
C TYR A 128 29.68 14.69 10.83
N ILE A 129 28.90 13.69 10.39
CA ILE A 129 27.71 13.22 11.10
C ILE A 129 28.08 12.73 12.51
N ARG A 130 29.19 11.98 12.64
CA ARG A 130 29.66 11.46 13.92
C ARG A 130 30.07 12.59 14.87
N HIS A 131 30.91 13.52 14.42
CA HIS A 131 31.31 14.68 15.23
C HIS A 131 30.12 15.54 15.65
N LYS A 132 29.14 15.73 14.77
CA LYS A 132 27.92 16.48 15.09
C LYS A 132 27.09 15.79 16.18
N LYS A 133 26.96 14.46 16.13
CA LYS A 133 26.28 13.67 17.16
C LYS A 133 27.01 13.73 18.50
N ASP A 134 28.33 13.57 18.49
CA ASP A 134 29.14 13.60 19.70
C ASP A 134 29.08 14.97 20.39
N ARG A 135 29.13 16.07 19.61
CA ARG A 135 28.97 17.43 20.14
C ARG A 135 27.60 17.65 20.78
N ALA A 136 26.53 17.24 20.10
CA ALA A 136 25.17 17.33 20.64
C ALA A 136 25.01 16.52 21.95
N ALA A 137 25.66 15.35 22.04
CA ALA A 137 25.62 14.53 23.24
C ALA A 137 26.38 15.17 24.43
N LEU A 138 27.50 15.86 24.18
CA LEU A 138 28.24 16.60 25.19
C LEU A 138 27.44 17.82 25.70
N GLU A 139 26.84 18.60 24.80
CA GLU A 139 25.98 19.73 25.16
C GLU A 139 24.78 19.28 25.99
N ALA A 140 24.13 18.17 25.62
CA ALA A 140 23.03 17.60 26.39
C ALA A 140 23.47 17.09 27.78
N LYS A 141 24.69 16.57 27.91
CA LYS A 141 25.26 16.19 29.22
C LYS A 141 25.56 17.41 30.09
N ALA A 142 26.15 18.46 29.51
CA ALA A 142 26.43 19.71 30.23
C ALA A 142 25.15 20.36 30.76
N GLN A 143 24.11 20.48 29.91
CA GLN A 143 22.81 21.02 30.32
C GLN A 143 22.13 20.21 31.44
N ARG A 144 22.36 18.89 31.49
CA ARG A 144 21.84 18.05 32.59
C ARG A 144 22.60 18.24 33.90
N MET A 145 23.89 18.56 33.85
CA MET A 145 24.68 18.83 35.05
C MET A 145 24.38 20.23 35.62
N ASP A 146 24.07 21.21 34.77
CA ASP A 146 23.70 22.57 35.22
C ASP A 146 22.29 22.65 35.86
N LEU A 147 21.47 21.60 35.71
CA LEU A 147 20.11 21.50 36.27
C LEU A 147 20.03 20.70 37.59
N GLN A 148 21.17 20.24 38.13
CA GLN A 148 21.29 19.57 39.44
C GLN A 148 21.99 20.47 40.45
#